data_AF-A0A2R6E610-F1
#
_entry.id   AF-A0A2R6E610-F1
#
_cell.length_a   1.000
_cell.length_b   1.000
_cell.length_c   1.000
_cell.angle_alpha   90.00
_cell.angle_beta   90.00
_cell.angle_gamma   90.00
#
_symmetry.space_group_name_H-M   'P 1'
#
loop_
_entity.id
_entity.type
_entity.pdbx_description
1 polymer ?
#
loop_
_entity_poly.entity_id
_entity_poly.type
_entity_poly.pdbx_seq_one_letter_code
_entity_poly.pdbx_strand_id
1 'polypeptide(L)'
;MTGRQIPPRGVPRLSLRDALLAAGFSPHSRWAVANCGGRGLCATCGVRLADPPDPDHWHDDLADRFGYPRLSCQLRVRDGMCVRIPDKRVWGTRERGND
;
A
#
# COMPACT_ATOMS: atom_id res chain seq x y z
N MET A 1 8.67 -21.55 -20.51
CA MET A 1 7.26 -21.73 -20.11
C MET A 1 6.96 -20.82 -18.92
N THR A 2 6.65 -19.55 -19.17
CA THR A 2 6.24 -18.61 -18.10
C THR A 2 4.73 -18.72 -17.94
N GLY A 3 4.29 -19.59 -17.04
CA GLY A 3 2.88 -19.70 -16.67
C GLY A 3 2.41 -18.37 -16.08
N ARG A 4 1.60 -17.61 -16.82
CA ARG A 4 0.86 -16.48 -16.26
C ARG A 4 -0.15 -17.03 -15.26
N GLN A 5 0.06 -16.73 -13.99
CA GLN A 5 -0.85 -17.12 -12.93
C GLN A 5 -2.16 -16.33 -13.07
N ILE A 6 -3.26 -17.04 -13.32
CA ILE A 6 -4.61 -16.48 -13.37
C ILE A 6 -5.02 -16.16 -11.92
N PRO A 7 -5.35 -14.90 -11.57
CA PRO A 7 -5.75 -14.57 -10.21
C PRO A 7 -7.09 -15.23 -9.87
N PRO A 8 -7.30 -15.65 -8.60
CA PRO A 8 -8.55 -16.28 -8.17
C PRO A 8 -9.74 -15.32 -8.36
N ARG A 9 -10.91 -15.88 -8.70
CA ARG A 9 -12.16 -15.13 -8.88
C ARG A 9 -12.48 -14.33 -7.61
N GLY A 10 -12.61 -13.00 -7.75
CA GLY A 10 -13.04 -12.09 -6.68
C GLY A 10 -12.19 -10.83 -6.50
N VAL A 11 -10.99 -10.73 -7.11
CA VAL A 11 -10.20 -9.50 -7.08
C VAL A 11 -10.65 -8.50 -8.16
N PRO A 12 -11.12 -7.30 -7.80
CA PRO A 12 -11.34 -6.25 -8.78
C PRO A 12 -10.00 -5.84 -9.38
N ARG A 13 -9.97 -5.53 -10.69
CA ARG A 13 -8.89 -4.87 -11.47
C ARG A 13 -7.62 -4.55 -10.67
N LEU A 14 -6.49 -5.18 -11.02
CA LEU A 14 -5.11 -4.94 -10.53
C LEU A 14 -4.98 -3.73 -9.62
N SER A 15 -4.81 -3.97 -8.32
CA SER A 15 -4.56 -2.90 -7.36
C SER A 15 -3.25 -2.18 -7.71
N LEU A 16 -3.11 -0.93 -7.27
CA LEU A 16 -1.86 -0.18 -7.44
C LEU A 16 -0.69 -0.92 -6.78
N ARG A 17 -0.91 -1.60 -5.65
CA ARG A 17 0.09 -2.48 -5.03
C ARG A 17 0.58 -3.55 -6.00
N ASP A 18 -0.33 -4.24 -6.68
CA ASP A 18 0.05 -5.34 -7.56
C ASP A 18 0.78 -4.83 -8.80
N ALA A 19 0.35 -3.68 -9.35
CA ALA A 19 1.03 -3.02 -10.45
C ALA A 19 2.46 -2.57 -10.07
N LEU A 20 2.64 -1.98 -8.89
CA LEU A 20 3.97 -1.58 -8.38
C LEU A 20 4.88 -2.80 -8.22
N LEU A 21 4.37 -3.88 -7.60
CA LEU A 21 5.14 -5.12 -7.42
C LEU A 21 5.51 -5.76 -8.75
N ALA A 22 4.60 -5.80 -9.72
CA ALA A 22 4.88 -6.30 -11.06
C ALA A 22 5.95 -5.48 -11.81
N ALA A 23 6.04 -4.18 -11.51
CA ALA A 23 7.08 -3.29 -12.02
C ALA A 23 8.39 -3.30 -11.20
N GLY A 24 8.49 -4.14 -10.16
CA GLY A 24 9.68 -4.25 -9.31
C GLY A 24 9.77 -3.20 -8.19
N PHE A 25 8.73 -2.38 -7.99
CA PHE A 25 8.68 -1.39 -6.92
C PHE A 25 7.89 -1.93 -5.73
N SER A 26 8.55 -2.17 -4.60
CA SER A 26 7.85 -2.53 -3.37
C SER A 26 7.27 -1.27 -2.69
N PRO A 27 5.93 -1.15 -2.52
CA PRO A 27 5.36 -0.09 -1.70
C PRO A 27 5.57 -0.34 -0.20
N HIS A 28 6.04 -1.52 0.19
CA HIS A 28 6.30 -1.85 1.59
C HIS A 28 7.66 -1.31 2.04
N SER A 29 7.77 -0.94 3.31
CA SER A 29 9.09 -0.67 3.88
C SER A 29 9.95 -1.94 3.85
N ARG A 30 11.27 -1.82 3.69
CA ARG A 30 12.20 -2.96 3.83
C ARG A 30 12.08 -3.67 5.19
N TRP A 31 11.55 -2.98 6.19
CA TRP A 31 11.35 -3.46 7.56
C TRP A 31 9.98 -4.13 7.77
N ALA A 32 9.11 -4.11 6.76
CA ALA A 32 7.79 -4.75 6.83
C ALA A 32 7.91 -6.25 6.51
N VAL A 33 8.61 -6.98 7.39
CA VAL A 33 8.80 -8.44 7.34
C VAL A 33 7.47 -9.20 7.41
N ALA A 34 6.45 -8.61 8.03
CA ALA A 34 5.07 -9.07 7.96
C ALA A 34 4.18 -7.99 7.35
N ASN A 35 3.30 -8.39 6.42
CA ASN A 35 2.28 -7.51 5.85
C ASN A 35 0.97 -8.27 5.59
N CYS A 36 -0.15 -7.54 5.50
CA CYS A 36 -1.48 -8.13 5.33
C CYS A 36 -1.75 -8.67 3.92
N GLY A 37 -0.77 -8.70 3.02
CA GLY A 37 -0.95 -9.22 1.65
C GLY A 37 -1.90 -8.40 0.76
N GLY A 38 -2.34 -7.22 1.20
CA GLY A 38 -3.29 -6.38 0.45
C GLY A 38 -4.70 -6.31 1.05
N ARG A 39 -4.93 -6.84 2.25
CA ARG A 39 -6.23 -6.81 2.95
C ARG A 39 -6.62 -5.45 3.57
N GLY A 40 -5.80 -4.41 3.41
CA GLY A 40 -6.08 -3.08 3.97
C GLY A 40 -5.86 -2.93 5.48
N LEU A 41 -5.09 -3.83 6.13
CA LEU A 41 -5.02 -3.90 7.60
C LEU A 41 -3.68 -3.46 8.23
N CYS A 42 -2.58 -3.44 7.48
CA CYS A 42 -1.24 -3.30 8.07
C CYS A 42 -0.57 -1.93 7.90
N ALA A 43 -1.18 -1.01 7.14
CA ALA A 43 -0.61 0.31 6.79
C ALA A 43 0.78 0.32 6.08
N THR A 44 1.42 -0.83 5.87
CA THR A 44 2.78 -0.91 5.32
C THR A 44 2.89 -0.54 3.83
N CYS A 45 1.80 -0.60 3.07
CA CYS A 45 1.77 -0.33 1.62
C CYS A 45 1.43 1.14 1.25
N GLY A 46 1.66 2.06 2.19
CA GLY A 46 1.35 3.48 2.02
C GLY A 46 2.09 4.14 0.86
N VAL A 47 1.36 4.89 0.03
CA VAL A 47 1.86 5.72 -1.09
C VAL A 47 1.23 7.11 -1.05
N ARG A 48 1.89 8.09 -1.66
CA ARG A 48 1.28 9.41 -1.92
C ARG A 48 0.97 9.55 -3.40
N LEU A 49 -0.20 10.08 -3.70
CA LEU A 49 -0.62 10.43 -5.04
C LEU A 49 -0.43 11.93 -5.23
N ALA A 50 0.02 12.35 -6.41
CA ALA A 50 0.06 13.77 -6.75
C ALA A 50 -1.36 14.37 -6.81
N ASP A 51 -2.31 13.58 -7.32
CA ASP A 51 -3.73 13.89 -7.38
C ASP A 51 -4.52 12.71 -6.79
N PRO A 52 -4.83 12.72 -5.48
CA PRO A 52 -5.54 11.64 -4.83
C PRO A 52 -7.04 11.68 -5.17
N PRO A 53 -7.69 10.54 -5.44
CA PRO A 53 -9.14 10.50 -5.55
C PRO A 53 -9.79 10.74 -4.19
N ASP A 54 -11.06 11.18 -4.24
CA ASP A 54 -11.92 11.28 -3.06
C ASP A 54 -11.85 9.99 -2.22
N PRO A 55 -11.82 10.12 -0.89
CA PRO A 55 -11.77 8.96 0.00
C PRO A 55 -13.07 8.15 -0.13
N ASP A 56 -12.94 6.84 -0.31
CA ASP A 56 -14.05 5.89 -0.51
C ASP A 56 -13.98 4.72 0.51
N HIS A 57 -13.06 4.81 1.47
CA HIS A 57 -12.79 3.78 2.46
C HIS A 57 -12.34 4.42 3.78
N TRP A 58 -12.68 3.82 4.94
CA TRP A 58 -12.37 4.40 6.26
C TRP A 58 -10.88 4.75 6.47
N HIS A 59 -9.97 4.00 5.84
CA HIS A 59 -8.54 4.27 5.91
C HIS A 59 -8.14 5.48 5.04
N ASP A 60 -8.90 5.76 4.00
CA ASP A 60 -8.72 6.91 3.14
C ASP A 60 -9.17 8.20 3.85
N ASP A 61 -10.26 8.16 4.62
CA ASP A 61 -10.68 9.27 5.48
C ASP A 61 -9.62 9.60 6.55
N LEU A 62 -9.04 8.57 7.17
CA LEU A 62 -7.95 8.73 8.12
C LEU A 62 -6.69 9.29 7.45
N ALA A 63 -6.41 8.86 6.22
CA ALA A 63 -5.29 9.38 5.44
C ALA A 63 -5.48 10.85 5.06
N ASP A 64 -6.68 11.24 4.66
CA ASP A 64 -7.02 12.61 4.28
C ASP A 64 -6.98 13.54 5.50
N ARG A 65 -7.63 13.13 6.60
CA ARG A 65 -7.72 13.92 7.85
C ARG A 65 -6.37 14.16 8.53
N PHE A 66 -5.46 13.19 8.47
CA PHE A 66 -4.18 13.25 9.21
C PHE A 66 -2.95 13.33 8.30
N GLY A 67 -3.15 13.44 6.99
CA GLY A 67 -2.06 13.52 6.01
C GLY A 67 -1.23 12.24 5.89
N TYR A 68 -1.78 11.08 6.24
CA TYR A 68 -1.10 9.79 6.06
C TYR A 68 -1.11 9.35 4.59
N PRO A 69 -0.12 8.52 4.17
CA PRO A 69 -0.15 7.90 2.85
C PRO A 69 -1.38 7.00 2.66
N ARG A 70 -1.94 6.99 1.44
CA ARG A 70 -3.06 6.10 1.04
C ARG A 70 -2.56 4.67 0.85
N LEU A 71 -3.42 3.67 1.08
CA LEU A 71 -3.03 2.27 0.90
C LEU A 71 -3.06 1.87 -0.57
N SER A 72 -1.90 1.61 -1.17
CA SER A 72 -1.81 1.15 -2.57
C SER A 72 -2.60 -0.13 -2.86
N CYS A 73 -2.88 -0.97 -1.86
CA CYS A 73 -3.72 -2.17 -2.04
C CYS A 73 -5.22 -1.87 -2.12
N GLN A 74 -5.66 -0.65 -1.80
CA GLN A 74 -7.06 -0.22 -1.90
C GLN A 74 -7.27 0.74 -3.09
N LEU A 75 -6.19 1.15 -3.76
CA LEU A 75 -6.24 2.03 -4.92
C LEU A 75 -6.25 1.23 -6.22
N ARG A 76 -7.05 1.68 -7.19
CA ARG A 76 -7.01 1.17 -8.57
C ARG A 76 -6.08 2.03 -9.42
N VAL A 77 -5.36 1.40 -10.34
CA VAL A 77 -4.54 2.11 -11.33
C VAL A 77 -5.43 2.88 -12.31
N ARG A 78 -5.06 4.12 -12.60
CA ARG A 78 -5.69 5.02 -13.57
C ARG A 78 -4.62 5.62 -14.46
N ASP A 79 -4.97 5.97 -15.69
CA ASP A 79 -4.05 6.63 -16.62
C ASP A 79 -3.56 7.97 -16.07
N GLY A 80 -2.29 8.29 -16.30
CA GLY A 80 -1.66 9.53 -15.82
C GLY A 80 -1.36 9.57 -14.32
N MET A 81 -1.55 8.47 -13.58
CA MET A 81 -1.34 8.46 -12.14
C MET A 81 0.15 8.60 -11.78
N CYS A 82 0.49 9.66 -11.04
CA CYS A 82 1.81 9.87 -10.46
C CYS A 82 1.84 9.43 -8.99
N VAL A 83 2.71 8.48 -8.67
CA VAL A 83 2.79 7.85 -7.35
C VAL A 83 4.18 8.05 -6.75
N ARG A 84 4.22 8.48 -5.49
CA ARG A 84 5.44 8.54 -4.67
C ARG A 84 5.40 7.50 -3.56
N ILE A 85 6.40 6.63 -3.53
CA ILE A 85 6.63 5.72 -2.40
C ILE A 85 7.45 6.49 -1.35
N PRO A 86 6.88 6.82 -0.18
CA PRO A 86 7.63 7.51 0.87
C PRO A 86 8.72 6.58 1.43
N ASP A 87 9.84 7.17 1.85
CA ASP A 87 10.80 6.48 2.72
C ASP A 87 10.10 6.21 4.07
N LYS A 88 9.95 4.94 4.39
CA LYS A 88 9.24 4.46 5.57
C LYS A 88 10.27 4.09 6.61
N ARG A 89 10.44 4.96 7.61
CA ARG A 89 11.26 4.68 8.79
C ARG A 89 10.40 4.03 9.86
N VAL A 90 11.00 3.13 10.64
CA VAL A 90 10.35 2.60 11.85
C VAL A 90 10.22 3.75 12.83
N TRP A 91 8.99 4.06 13.25
CA TRP A 91 8.73 5.04 14.32
C TRP A 91 8.64 4.31 15.65
N GLY A 92 9.49 4.71 16.59
CA GLY A 92 9.55 4.16 17.93
C GLY A 92 10.28 2.81 18.00
N THR A 93 11.24 2.72 18.92
CA THR A 93 11.72 1.45 19.45
C THR A 93 10.76 1.03 20.57
N ARG A 94 10.44 -0.26 20.67
CA ARG A 94 9.86 -0.78 21.91
C ARG A 94 10.98 -0.80 22.94
N GLU A 95 10.85 -0.01 24.01
CA GLU A 95 11.65 -0.25 25.21
C GLU A 95 11.24 -1.61 25.76
N ARG A 96 12.22 -2.51 25.93
CA ARG A 96 11.97 -3.73 26.70
C ARG A 96 11.82 -3.28 28.14
N GLY A 97 10.60 -3.33 28.67
CA GLY A 97 10.40 -3.30 30.12
C GLY A 97 11.24 -4.43 30.72
N ASN A 98 12.17 -4.08 31.59
CA ASN A 98 12.92 -5.05 32.36
C ASN A 98 12.02 -5.51 33.51
N ASP A 99 11.28 -6.60 33.30
CA ASP A 99 10.61 -7.36 34.36
C ASP A 99 11.64 -8.03 35.29
#